data_AF-A0A9P8GBQ3-F1
#
_entry.id   AF-A0A9P8GBQ3-F1
#
_cell.length_a   1.000
_cell.length_b   1.000
_cell.length_c   1.000
_cell.angle_alpha   90.00
_cell.angle_beta   90.00
_cell.angle_gamma   90.00
#
_symmetry.space_group_name_H-M   'P 1'
#
loop_
_entity.id
_entity.type
_entity.pdbx_description
1 polymer ?
#
loop_
_entity_poly.entity_id
_entity_poly.type
_entity_poly.pdbx_seq_one_letter_code
_entity_poly.pdbx_strand_id
1 'polypeptide(L)'
;MDLGFENFCSWSIPDVVTKISPDLSPQGFLNISAAFQNQVLCLESDYKNSIVVNSLPLALEHPTLLHAWVACSIIALSRSMPYWHEKAIRHYDSAVSGLSRALQDRPQTDDKWKRETVLLLHLFEGFQSKEEESALGKAHLRGAHELFVPAVKDRSPISYHEVLVLEAYIMHTANNHLFQLDSQLPITHITEALGTFTSALEQLNMQCNWRSSPWIGFGGPELADMAYRVSWLTHKPYLDDKDHQEVKHLIARLSSWTAPACQEESVSSHLDLPPKRLALLARAY
;
A
#
# COMPACT_ATOMS: atom_id res chain seq x y z
N MET A 1 -16.71 2.69 -21.51
CA MET A 1 -16.05 2.23 -20.27
C MET A 1 -15.31 3.46 -19.79
N ASP A 2 -15.97 4.21 -18.92
CA ASP A 2 -15.65 5.58 -18.55
C ASP A 2 -14.76 5.51 -17.31
N LEU A 3 -13.45 5.73 -17.50
CA LEU A 3 -12.39 5.52 -16.50
C LEU A 3 -12.39 6.60 -15.39
N GLY A 4 -13.45 7.39 -15.24
CA GLY A 4 -13.51 8.47 -14.24
C GLY A 4 -12.56 9.64 -14.53
N PHE A 5 -11.89 9.64 -15.68
CA PHE A 5 -11.10 10.76 -16.20
C PHE A 5 -11.93 11.72 -17.06
N GLU A 6 -13.20 11.42 -17.35
CA GLU A 6 -14.05 12.17 -18.31
C GLU A 6 -14.40 13.61 -17.88
N ASN A 7 -14.16 13.99 -16.62
CA ASN A 7 -14.33 15.39 -16.17
C ASN A 7 -13.08 16.27 -16.37
N PHE A 8 -11.99 15.74 -16.92
CA PHE A 8 -10.86 16.58 -17.35
C PHE A 8 -10.94 16.87 -18.85
N CYS A 9 -11.60 17.97 -19.21
CA CYS A 9 -11.56 18.55 -20.57
C CYS A 9 -10.11 18.69 -21.07
N SER A 10 -9.88 18.32 -22.35
CA SER A 10 -8.62 18.47 -23.10
C SER A 10 -7.36 18.21 -22.27
N TRP A 11 -7.08 16.95 -21.96
CA TRP A 11 -5.94 16.55 -21.12
C TRP A 11 -4.59 16.99 -21.72
N SER A 12 -4.06 18.12 -21.24
CA SER A 12 -2.64 18.42 -21.35
C SER A 12 -1.91 17.76 -20.19
N ILE A 13 -0.80 17.10 -20.50
CA ILE A 13 0.06 16.53 -19.47
C ILE A 13 0.63 17.68 -18.62
N PRO A 14 0.61 17.61 -17.27
CA PRO A 14 1.12 18.69 -16.44
C PRO A 14 2.58 18.99 -16.75
N ASP A 15 2.97 20.27 -16.79
CA ASP A 15 4.33 20.69 -17.18
C ASP A 15 5.43 20.02 -16.36
N VAL A 16 5.19 19.77 -15.08
CA VAL A 16 6.12 19.05 -14.20
C VAL A 16 6.37 17.62 -14.68
N VAL A 17 5.34 16.94 -15.19
CA VAL A 17 5.44 15.59 -15.75
C VAL A 17 6.24 15.63 -17.05
N THR A 18 5.96 16.59 -17.93
CA THR A 18 6.74 16.82 -19.17
C THR A 18 8.20 17.11 -18.86
N LYS A 19 8.48 17.85 -17.78
CA LYS A 19 9.85 18.18 -17.37
C LYS A 19 10.62 16.95 -16.91
N ILE A 20 9.99 16.05 -16.15
CA ILE A 20 10.67 14.86 -15.63
C ILE A 20 10.66 13.67 -16.62
N SER A 21 9.67 13.61 -17.51
CA SER A 21 9.40 12.49 -18.42
C SER A 21 8.90 13.04 -19.78
N PRO A 22 9.75 13.76 -20.53
CA PRO A 22 9.33 14.50 -21.73
C PRO A 22 8.85 13.61 -22.89
N ASP A 23 9.21 12.35 -22.85
CA ASP A 23 8.84 11.30 -23.79
C ASP A 23 7.50 10.61 -23.45
N LEU A 24 6.90 10.94 -22.31
CA LEU A 24 5.60 10.39 -21.91
C LEU A 24 4.46 11.21 -22.52
N SER A 25 3.71 10.61 -23.45
CA SER A 25 2.51 11.26 -24.01
C SER A 25 1.37 11.30 -22.98
N PRO A 26 0.37 12.21 -23.13
CA PRO A 26 -0.81 12.22 -22.28
C PRO A 26 -1.52 10.86 -22.21
N GLN A 27 -1.67 10.18 -23.35
CA GLN A 27 -2.23 8.83 -23.40
C GLN A 27 -1.33 7.80 -22.71
N GLY A 28 -0.01 7.92 -22.87
CA GLY A 28 0.95 7.09 -22.15
C GLY A 28 0.83 7.23 -20.64
N PHE A 29 0.64 8.45 -20.14
CA PHE A 29 0.43 8.75 -18.72
C PHE A 29 -0.85 8.11 -18.17
N LEU A 30 -1.96 8.20 -18.92
CA LEU A 30 -3.21 7.54 -18.53
C LEU A 30 -3.07 6.01 -18.51
N ASN A 31 -2.39 5.45 -19.52
CA ASN A 31 -2.19 4.00 -19.63
C ASN A 31 -1.32 3.45 -18.48
N ILE A 32 -0.25 4.15 -18.10
CA ILE A 32 0.62 3.72 -16.99
C ILE A 32 -0.12 3.81 -15.65
N SER A 33 -0.95 4.84 -15.45
CA SER A 33 -1.81 4.99 -14.25
C SER A 33 -2.74 3.79 -14.09
N ALA A 34 -3.45 3.43 -15.16
CA ALA A 34 -4.40 2.33 -15.16
C ALA A 34 -3.70 0.97 -14.93
N ALA A 35 -2.55 0.76 -15.55
CA ALA A 35 -1.78 -0.46 -15.36
C ALA A 35 -1.29 -0.63 -13.91
N PHE A 36 -0.83 0.47 -13.30
CA PHE A 36 -0.42 0.47 -11.89
C PHE A 36 -1.57 0.15 -10.96
N GLN A 37 -2.70 0.83 -11.14
CA GLN A 37 -3.91 0.62 -10.36
C GLN A 37 -4.37 -0.84 -10.44
N ASN A 38 -4.42 -1.42 -11.63
CA ASN A 38 -4.83 -2.81 -11.82
C ASN A 38 -3.89 -3.82 -11.15
N GLN A 39 -2.57 -3.55 -11.14
CA GLN A 39 -1.61 -4.47 -10.55
C GLN A 39 -1.49 -4.38 -9.04
N VAL A 40 -1.61 -3.16 -8.47
CA VAL A 40 -1.49 -2.94 -7.02
C VAL A 40 -2.80 -3.19 -6.29
N LEU A 41 -3.93 -2.74 -6.82
CA LEU A 41 -5.21 -2.79 -6.11
C LEU A 41 -6.09 -3.98 -6.47
N CYS A 42 -5.78 -4.71 -7.55
CA CYS A 42 -6.46 -5.96 -7.94
C CYS A 42 -8.01 -5.93 -8.00
N LEU A 43 -8.59 -4.74 -7.98
CA LEU A 43 -10.01 -4.45 -8.11
C LEU A 43 -10.21 -3.83 -9.49
N GLU A 44 -11.33 -4.16 -10.13
CA GLU A 44 -11.71 -3.62 -11.43
C GLU A 44 -11.61 -2.08 -11.44
N SER A 45 -11.54 -1.52 -12.65
CA SER A 45 -11.36 -0.10 -13.00
C SER A 45 -12.25 0.93 -12.29
N ASP A 46 -13.12 0.50 -11.38
CA ASP A 46 -14.15 1.29 -10.73
C ASP A 46 -13.69 1.98 -9.44
N TYR A 47 -12.46 1.69 -8.98
CA TYR A 47 -11.87 2.39 -7.83
C TYR A 47 -11.38 3.80 -8.23
N LYS A 48 -12.32 4.74 -8.35
CA LYS A 48 -12.04 6.17 -8.60
C LYS A 48 -11.16 6.82 -7.52
N ASN A 49 -11.01 6.16 -6.36
CA ASN A 49 -10.32 6.67 -5.19
C ASN A 49 -9.05 5.88 -4.82
N SER A 50 -8.31 5.33 -5.80
CA SER A 50 -7.07 4.61 -5.53
C SER A 50 -5.99 5.51 -4.88
N ILE A 51 -5.04 4.93 -4.12
CA ILE A 51 -3.83 5.67 -3.69
C ILE A 51 -3.14 6.30 -4.90
N VAL A 52 -3.12 5.60 -6.03
CA VAL A 52 -2.50 6.04 -7.28
C VAL A 52 -3.12 7.35 -7.78
N VAL A 53 -4.46 7.40 -7.88
CA VAL A 53 -5.17 8.59 -8.36
C VAL A 53 -5.11 9.71 -7.32
N ASN A 54 -5.26 9.39 -6.04
CA ASN A 54 -5.32 10.38 -4.96
C ASN A 54 -3.95 10.95 -4.54
N SER A 55 -2.85 10.23 -4.80
CA SER A 55 -1.49 10.74 -4.59
C SER A 55 -1.04 11.70 -5.70
N LEU A 56 -1.67 11.66 -6.89
CA LEU A 56 -1.22 12.45 -8.03
C LEU A 56 -1.22 13.97 -7.76
N PRO A 57 -2.25 14.60 -7.17
CA PRO A 57 -2.20 16.02 -6.85
C PRO A 57 -0.99 16.40 -5.99
N LEU A 58 -0.72 15.63 -4.94
CA LEU A 58 0.44 15.83 -4.07
C LEU A 58 1.75 15.55 -4.81
N ALA A 59 1.77 14.57 -5.70
CA ALA A 59 2.93 14.26 -6.52
C ALA A 59 3.30 15.41 -7.45
N LEU A 60 2.31 16.08 -8.07
CA LEU A 60 2.55 17.23 -8.93
C LEU A 60 3.20 18.41 -8.19
N GLU A 61 2.96 18.53 -6.88
CA GLU A 61 3.60 19.53 -6.00
C GLU A 61 5.00 19.12 -5.54
N HIS A 62 5.31 17.81 -5.52
CA HIS A 62 6.55 17.26 -4.98
C HIS A 62 7.26 16.35 -5.99
N PRO A 63 8.29 16.85 -6.71
CA PRO A 63 8.98 16.11 -7.78
C PRO A 63 9.51 14.72 -7.35
N THR A 64 9.96 14.59 -6.10
CA THR A 64 10.41 13.30 -5.55
C THR A 64 9.28 12.27 -5.53
N LEU A 65 8.09 12.66 -5.05
CA LEU A 65 6.92 11.80 -5.03
C LEU A 65 6.46 11.48 -6.46
N LEU A 66 6.50 12.45 -7.36
CA LEU A 66 6.17 12.23 -8.77
C LEU A 66 7.10 11.22 -9.43
N HIS A 67 8.40 11.28 -9.15
CA HIS A 67 9.34 10.28 -9.64
C HIS A 67 8.99 8.87 -9.13
N ALA A 68 8.68 8.71 -7.84
CA ALA A 68 8.28 7.41 -7.28
C ALA A 68 6.99 6.90 -7.92
N TRP A 69 6.01 7.79 -8.10
CA TRP A 69 4.72 7.50 -8.72
C TRP A 69 4.90 7.04 -10.18
N VAL A 70 5.71 7.76 -10.96
CA VAL A 70 5.97 7.42 -12.37
C VAL A 70 6.75 6.10 -12.45
N ALA A 71 7.75 5.89 -11.58
CA ALA A 71 8.53 4.66 -11.53
C ALA A 71 7.62 3.44 -11.33
N CYS A 72 6.73 3.49 -10.34
CA CYS A 72 5.78 2.43 -10.04
C CYS A 72 4.77 2.20 -11.18
N SER A 73 4.36 3.29 -11.82
CA SER A 73 3.39 3.19 -12.91
C SER A 73 4.00 2.57 -14.18
N ILE A 74 5.23 2.93 -14.49
CA ILE A 74 5.96 2.40 -15.65
C ILE A 74 6.40 0.95 -15.40
N ILE A 75 6.86 0.61 -14.19
CA ILE A 75 7.36 -0.75 -13.93
C ILE A 75 6.27 -1.81 -14.05
N ALA A 76 5.01 -1.46 -13.72
CA ALA A 76 3.86 -2.32 -13.94
C ALA A 76 3.73 -2.77 -15.42
N LEU A 77 4.10 -1.90 -16.37
CA LEU A 77 4.08 -2.21 -17.81
C LEU A 77 5.34 -2.96 -18.30
N SER A 78 6.43 -2.93 -17.54
CA SER A 78 7.71 -3.50 -18.00
C SER A 78 7.66 -5.01 -18.29
N ARG A 79 6.72 -5.74 -17.66
CA ARG A 79 6.50 -7.17 -17.90
C ARG A 79 6.09 -7.49 -19.34
N SER A 80 5.30 -6.62 -19.97
CA SER A 80 4.88 -6.76 -21.37
C SER A 80 5.75 -5.94 -22.33
N MET A 81 6.49 -4.95 -21.82
CA MET A 81 7.27 -4.01 -22.61
C MET A 81 8.62 -3.71 -21.94
N PRO A 82 9.66 -4.53 -22.16
CA PRO A 82 10.94 -4.44 -21.45
C PRO A 82 11.67 -3.09 -21.58
N TYR A 83 11.45 -2.35 -22.66
CA TYR A 83 11.99 -1.00 -22.85
C TYR A 83 11.63 -0.03 -21.70
N TRP A 84 10.47 -0.20 -21.07
CA TRP A 84 10.03 0.65 -19.96
C TRP A 84 10.82 0.42 -18.67
N HIS A 85 11.51 -0.71 -18.55
CA HIS A 85 12.22 -1.08 -17.33
C HIS A 85 13.34 -0.09 -16.99
N GLU A 86 14.19 0.25 -17.95
CA GLU A 86 15.31 1.19 -17.71
C GLU A 86 14.79 2.56 -17.27
N LYS A 87 13.68 3.02 -17.88
CA LYS A 87 13.06 4.29 -17.52
C LYS A 87 12.46 4.26 -16.11
N ALA A 88 11.83 3.16 -15.74
CA ALA A 88 11.31 2.95 -14.39
C ALA A 88 12.43 3.03 -13.33
N ILE A 89 13.59 2.41 -13.59
CA ILE A 89 14.78 2.47 -12.71
C ILE A 89 15.29 3.91 -12.54
N ARG A 90 15.44 4.68 -13.64
CA ARG A 90 15.92 6.07 -13.55
C ARG A 90 15.02 6.95 -12.68
N HIS A 91 13.71 6.79 -12.80
CA HIS A 91 12.75 7.50 -11.95
C HIS A 91 12.82 7.03 -10.50
N TYR A 92 12.95 5.73 -10.26
CA TYR A 92 13.17 5.17 -8.93
C TYR A 92 14.43 5.77 -8.27
N ASP A 93 15.58 5.78 -8.95
CA ASP A 93 16.83 6.34 -8.42
C ASP A 93 16.71 7.83 -8.07
N SER A 94 15.99 8.57 -8.91
CA SER A 94 15.71 9.99 -8.68
C SER A 94 14.85 10.20 -7.43
N ALA A 95 13.84 9.35 -7.23
CA ALA A 95 12.98 9.39 -6.05
C ALA A 95 13.73 8.99 -4.77
N VAL A 96 14.53 7.93 -4.79
CA VAL A 96 15.38 7.53 -3.66
C VAL A 96 16.32 8.66 -3.26
N SER A 97 17.04 9.22 -4.25
CA SER A 97 17.98 10.32 -4.02
C SER A 97 17.29 11.58 -3.47
N GLY A 98 16.13 11.92 -4.04
CA GLY A 98 15.34 13.06 -3.60
C GLY A 98 14.78 12.90 -2.19
N LEU A 99 14.30 11.71 -1.84
CA LEU A 99 13.77 11.42 -0.51
C LEU A 99 14.90 11.43 0.52
N SER A 100 16.03 10.78 0.22
CA SER A 100 17.20 10.78 1.10
C SER A 100 17.69 12.20 1.41
N ARG A 101 17.78 13.07 0.39
CA ARG A 101 18.18 14.46 0.60
C ARG A 101 17.18 15.21 1.46
N ALA A 102 15.88 15.07 1.20
CA ALA A 102 14.85 15.74 1.97
C ALA A 102 14.81 15.31 3.45
N LEU A 103 15.11 14.04 3.73
CA LEU A 103 15.22 13.53 5.10
C LEU A 103 16.47 14.06 5.82
N GLN A 104 17.58 14.28 5.09
CA GLN A 104 18.79 14.90 5.64
C GLN A 104 18.60 16.39 5.92
N ASP A 105 17.97 17.12 5.00
CA ASP A 105 17.78 18.57 5.10
C ASP A 105 16.70 18.94 6.12
N ARG A 106 15.61 18.15 6.17
CA ARG A 106 14.49 18.34 7.09
C ARG A 106 14.04 16.98 7.64
N PRO A 107 14.59 16.56 8.80
CA PRO A 107 14.30 15.26 9.38
C PRO A 107 12.89 15.13 9.96
N GLN A 108 12.04 16.17 9.81
CA GLN A 108 10.61 16.08 10.13
C GLN A 108 9.96 14.94 9.35
N THR A 109 9.28 14.05 10.07
CA THR A 109 8.68 12.82 9.55
C THR A 109 7.19 12.97 9.25
N ASP A 110 6.60 14.13 9.58
CA ASP A 110 5.16 14.37 9.49
C ASP A 110 4.67 14.66 8.07
N ASP A 111 5.60 14.86 7.12
CA ASP A 111 5.29 15.20 5.74
C ASP A 111 4.64 14.03 5.00
N LYS A 112 3.39 14.23 4.60
CA LYS A 112 2.58 13.25 3.85
C LYS A 112 3.28 12.74 2.59
N TRP A 113 3.92 13.63 1.83
CA TRP A 113 4.58 13.26 0.59
C TRP A 113 5.77 12.30 0.83
N LYS A 114 6.47 12.40 1.97
CA LYS A 114 7.57 11.48 2.32
C LYS A 114 7.04 10.08 2.60
N ARG A 115 5.94 9.98 3.36
CA ARG A 115 5.23 8.72 3.65
C ARG A 115 4.75 8.03 2.38
N GLU A 116 4.12 8.77 1.47
CA GLU A 116 3.64 8.21 0.20
C GLU A 116 4.81 7.79 -0.70
N THR A 117 5.89 8.60 -0.73
CA THR A 117 7.09 8.28 -1.53
C THR A 117 7.71 6.97 -1.07
N VAL A 118 7.94 6.78 0.24
CA VAL A 118 8.58 5.56 0.74
C VAL A 118 7.72 4.31 0.50
N LEU A 119 6.39 4.41 0.58
CA LEU A 119 5.49 3.30 0.27
C LEU A 119 5.52 2.94 -1.22
N LEU A 120 5.54 3.95 -2.11
CA LEU A 120 5.69 3.70 -3.54
C LEU A 120 7.04 3.05 -3.86
N LEU A 121 8.13 3.51 -3.24
CA LEU A 121 9.44 2.87 -3.39
C LEU A 121 9.43 1.41 -2.91
N HIS A 122 8.77 1.11 -1.79
CA HIS A 122 8.58 -0.26 -1.33
C HIS A 122 7.78 -1.11 -2.32
N LEU A 123 6.68 -0.58 -2.86
CA LEU A 123 5.89 -1.24 -3.89
C LEU A 123 6.70 -1.53 -5.16
N PHE A 124 7.54 -0.59 -5.58
CA PHE A 124 8.44 -0.75 -6.72
C PHE A 124 9.32 -1.99 -6.59
N GLU A 125 9.91 -2.21 -5.42
CA GLU A 125 10.76 -3.38 -5.13
C GLU A 125 10.00 -4.69 -5.31
N GLY A 126 8.72 -4.73 -4.93
CA GLY A 126 7.85 -5.88 -5.15
C GLY A 126 7.58 -6.20 -6.63
N PHE A 127 7.69 -5.22 -7.53
CA PHE A 127 7.59 -5.49 -8.97
C PHE A 127 8.87 -6.07 -9.57
N GLN A 128 10.02 -5.73 -8.99
CA GLN A 128 11.36 -6.08 -9.49
C GLN A 128 11.83 -7.45 -8.99
N SER A 129 11.58 -7.74 -7.71
CA SER A 129 12.12 -8.93 -7.08
C SER A 129 11.31 -10.17 -7.45
N LYS A 130 11.98 -11.23 -7.94
CA LYS A 130 11.42 -12.59 -8.01
C LYS A 130 11.57 -13.32 -6.68
N GLU A 131 12.46 -12.84 -5.83
CA GLU A 131 12.67 -13.35 -4.48
C GLU A 131 11.76 -12.58 -3.53
N GLU A 132 11.15 -13.26 -2.57
CA GLU A 132 10.22 -12.66 -1.60
C GLU A 132 10.90 -11.61 -0.69
N GLU A 133 12.24 -11.49 -0.72
CA GLU A 133 13.03 -10.65 0.19
C GLU A 133 14.10 -9.77 -0.50
N SER A 134 13.70 -8.67 -1.17
CA SER A 134 14.66 -7.64 -1.61
C SER A 134 15.23 -6.86 -0.41
N ALA A 135 16.56 -6.76 -0.29
CA ALA A 135 17.23 -5.95 0.72
C ALA A 135 16.82 -4.45 0.67
N LEU A 136 16.54 -3.94 -0.54
CA LEU A 136 16.02 -2.58 -0.72
C LEU A 136 14.56 -2.47 -0.27
N GLY A 137 13.75 -3.51 -0.51
CA GLY A 137 12.38 -3.61 0.00
C GLY A 137 12.34 -3.51 1.54
N LYS A 138 13.27 -4.22 2.22
CA LYS A 138 13.49 -4.15 3.67
C LYS A 138 13.86 -2.73 4.13
N ALA A 139 14.80 -2.09 3.43
CA ALA A 139 15.27 -0.75 3.77
C ALA A 139 14.15 0.30 3.67
N HIS A 140 13.36 0.27 2.59
CA HIS A 140 12.23 1.20 2.43
C HIS A 140 11.15 0.97 3.48
N LEU A 141 10.83 -0.29 3.78
CA LEU A 141 9.84 -0.58 4.81
C LEU A 141 10.29 -0.13 6.20
N ARG A 142 11.57 -0.34 6.55
CA ARG A 142 12.14 0.23 7.79
C ARG A 142 12.04 1.76 7.81
N GLY A 143 12.34 2.42 6.69
CA GLY A 143 12.14 3.87 6.56
C GLY A 143 10.67 4.29 6.74
N ALA A 144 9.74 3.48 6.23
CA ALA A 144 8.31 3.70 6.42
C ALA A 144 7.90 3.59 7.90
N HIS A 145 8.48 2.65 8.67
CA HIS A 145 8.19 2.56 10.10
C HIS A 145 8.49 3.88 10.83
N GLU A 146 9.65 4.48 10.59
CA GLU A 146 10.03 5.77 11.18
C GLU A 146 9.09 6.91 10.77
N LEU A 147 8.61 6.90 9.52
CA LEU A 147 7.73 7.95 8.99
C LEU A 147 6.27 7.81 9.42
N PHE A 148 5.82 6.60 9.75
CA PHE A 148 4.43 6.32 10.12
C PHE A 148 4.21 6.24 11.64
N VAL A 149 5.24 6.04 12.47
CA VAL A 149 5.09 6.02 13.94
C VAL A 149 4.36 7.25 14.48
N PRO A 150 4.72 8.51 14.10
CA PRO A 150 3.99 9.69 14.55
C PRO A 150 2.54 9.75 14.03
N ALA A 151 2.30 9.28 12.81
CA ALA A 151 0.94 9.23 12.26
C ALA A 151 0.06 8.17 12.98
N VAL A 152 0.65 7.07 13.42
CA VAL A 152 -0.06 6.04 14.19
C VAL A 152 -0.38 6.55 15.61
N LYS A 153 0.53 7.27 16.25
CA LYS A 153 0.43 7.63 17.68
C LYS A 153 -0.16 9.01 17.96
N ASP A 154 0.14 9.99 17.09
CA ASP A 154 -0.06 11.40 17.40
C ASP A 154 -1.06 12.09 16.45
N ARG A 155 -1.33 11.51 15.26
CA ARG A 155 -2.18 12.15 14.25
C ARG A 155 -3.05 11.18 13.44
N SER A 156 -4.33 11.11 13.77
CA SER A 156 -5.32 10.35 13.00
C SER A 156 -5.44 10.87 11.55
N PRO A 157 -5.55 9.99 10.54
CA PRO A 157 -5.94 10.36 9.18
C PRO A 157 -7.22 11.20 9.17
N ILE A 158 -7.24 12.27 8.37
CA ILE A 158 -8.40 13.19 8.26
C ILE A 158 -9.10 13.12 6.90
N SER A 159 -8.58 12.29 5.99
CA SER A 159 -9.12 12.12 4.64
C SER A 159 -9.05 10.66 4.22
N TYR A 160 -9.93 10.27 3.28
CA TYR A 160 -9.96 8.89 2.80
C TYR A 160 -8.63 8.46 2.15
N HIS A 161 -7.94 9.37 1.45
CA HIS A 161 -6.61 9.09 0.90
C HIS A 161 -5.60 8.75 2.00
N GLU A 162 -5.60 9.47 3.13
CA GLU A 162 -4.70 9.17 4.25
C GLU A 162 -5.05 7.83 4.92
N VAL A 163 -6.33 7.48 4.97
CA VAL A 163 -6.77 6.15 5.42
C VAL A 163 -6.20 5.07 4.52
N LEU A 164 -6.28 5.23 3.20
CA LEU A 164 -5.71 4.27 2.25
C LEU A 164 -4.18 4.17 2.40
N VAL A 165 -3.48 5.30 2.55
CA VAL A 165 -2.03 5.33 2.78
C VAL A 165 -1.64 4.58 4.06
N LEU A 166 -2.41 4.75 5.15
CA LEU A 166 -2.22 3.98 6.38
C LEU A 166 -2.54 2.49 6.19
N GLU A 167 -3.60 2.16 5.45
CA GLU A 167 -3.99 0.80 5.12
C GLU A 167 -2.88 0.05 4.35
N ALA A 168 -2.31 0.69 3.33
CA ALA A 168 -1.18 0.16 2.58
C ALA A 168 0.00 -0.11 3.51
N TYR A 169 0.35 0.85 4.36
CA TYR A 169 1.43 0.67 5.34
C TYR A 169 1.19 -0.53 6.28
N ILE A 170 -0.02 -0.67 6.82
CA ILE A 170 -0.40 -1.80 7.68
C ILE A 170 -0.24 -3.11 6.93
N MET A 171 -0.81 -3.22 5.73
CA MET A 171 -0.77 -4.43 4.93
C MET A 171 0.67 -4.83 4.57
N HIS A 172 1.47 -3.88 4.09
CA HIS A 172 2.86 -4.14 3.71
C HIS A 172 3.72 -4.50 4.91
N THR A 173 3.47 -3.90 6.08
CA THR A 173 4.16 -4.26 7.31
C THR A 173 3.80 -5.69 7.75
N ALA A 174 2.50 -6.02 7.82
CA ALA A 174 2.04 -7.35 8.19
C ALA A 174 2.60 -8.43 7.24
N ASN A 175 2.56 -8.18 5.93
CA ASN A 175 3.06 -9.11 4.93
C ASN A 175 4.56 -9.29 4.95
N ASN A 176 5.33 -8.21 4.98
CA ASN A 176 6.78 -8.34 4.98
C ASN A 176 7.28 -8.95 6.28
N HIS A 177 6.61 -8.69 7.42
CA HIS A 177 7.03 -9.32 8.66
C HIS A 177 6.95 -10.84 8.58
N LEU A 178 6.00 -11.44 7.83
CA LEU A 178 5.96 -12.89 7.58
C LEU A 178 7.26 -13.45 7.00
N PHE A 179 8.06 -12.61 6.34
CA PHE A 179 9.28 -12.98 5.65
C PHE A 179 10.51 -12.23 6.19
N GLN A 180 10.42 -11.56 7.35
CA GLN A 180 11.50 -10.70 7.86
C GLN A 180 11.68 -10.78 9.38
N LEU A 181 12.81 -11.37 9.78
CA LEU A 181 13.28 -11.53 11.16
C LEU A 181 13.64 -10.21 11.88
N ASP A 182 13.98 -9.14 11.15
CA ASP A 182 14.77 -8.00 11.69
C ASP A 182 13.97 -6.73 12.07
N SER A 183 12.65 -6.85 12.25
CA SER A 183 11.82 -5.71 12.67
C SER A 183 11.87 -5.52 14.19
N GLN A 184 12.26 -4.33 14.66
CA GLN A 184 12.22 -3.96 16.10
C GLN A 184 10.82 -3.53 16.58
N LEU A 185 9.80 -3.74 15.75
CA LEU A 185 8.44 -3.33 16.08
C LEU A 185 7.85 -4.21 17.20
N PRO A 186 7.06 -3.63 18.11
CA PRO A 186 6.39 -4.40 19.15
C PRO A 186 5.28 -5.28 18.56
N ILE A 187 4.91 -6.35 19.26
CA ILE A 187 3.79 -7.24 18.89
C ILE A 187 2.45 -6.49 18.76
N THR A 188 2.30 -5.34 19.44
CA THR A 188 1.09 -4.49 19.40
C THR A 188 1.07 -3.49 18.25
N HIS A 189 2.14 -3.37 17.47
CA HIS A 189 2.30 -2.30 16.48
C HIS A 189 1.16 -2.23 15.47
N ILE A 190 0.81 -3.38 14.88
CA ILE A 190 -0.30 -3.45 13.91
C ILE A 190 -1.65 -3.27 14.59
N THR A 191 -1.83 -3.75 15.81
CA THR A 191 -3.06 -3.50 16.58
C THR A 191 -3.27 -2.01 16.82
N GLU A 192 -2.22 -1.27 17.21
CA GLU A 192 -2.26 0.18 17.41
C GLU A 192 -2.59 0.91 16.09
N ALA A 193 -1.91 0.54 15.00
CA ALA A 193 -2.15 1.12 13.68
C ALA A 193 -3.58 0.86 13.16
N LEU A 194 -4.11 -0.35 13.39
CA LEU A 194 -5.49 -0.71 13.06
C LEU A 194 -6.51 0.03 13.92
N GLY A 195 -6.18 0.33 15.17
CA GLY A 195 -6.98 1.20 16.03
C GLY A 195 -7.12 2.59 15.40
N THR A 196 -6.01 3.22 15.02
CA THR A 196 -6.00 4.52 14.34
C THR A 196 -6.75 4.47 13.00
N PHE A 197 -6.55 3.42 12.21
CA PHE A 197 -7.27 3.20 10.95
C PHE A 197 -8.79 3.09 11.15
N THR A 198 -9.23 2.30 12.12
CA THR A 198 -10.67 2.08 12.39
C THR A 198 -11.32 3.36 12.90
N SER A 199 -10.68 4.07 13.83
CA SER A 199 -11.18 5.36 14.32
C SER A 199 -11.25 6.42 13.21
N ALA A 200 -10.31 6.43 12.27
CA ALA A 200 -10.37 7.34 11.13
C ALA A 200 -11.52 7.01 10.17
N LEU A 201 -11.76 5.72 9.90
CA LEU A 201 -12.92 5.29 9.10
C LEU A 201 -14.24 5.71 9.76
N GLU A 202 -14.38 5.51 11.08
CA GLU A 202 -15.55 5.93 11.84
C GLU A 202 -15.78 7.45 11.76
N GLN A 203 -14.72 8.26 11.92
CA GLN A 203 -14.79 9.71 11.79
C GLN A 203 -15.23 10.16 10.39
N LEU A 204 -14.84 9.42 9.36
CA LEU A 204 -15.23 9.68 7.97
C LEU A 204 -16.59 9.05 7.61
N ASN A 205 -17.28 8.41 8.56
CA ASN A 205 -18.51 7.67 8.36
C ASN A 205 -18.39 6.59 7.27
N MET A 206 -17.26 5.88 7.28
CA MET A 206 -16.92 4.80 6.36
C MET A 206 -16.82 3.48 7.11
N GLN A 207 -17.18 2.39 6.44
CA GLN A 207 -16.98 1.03 6.94
C GLN A 207 -15.70 0.44 6.34
N CYS A 208 -15.04 -0.47 7.05
CA CYS A 208 -13.95 -1.28 6.48
C CYS A 208 -14.57 -2.49 5.76
N ASN A 209 -14.64 -2.44 4.43
CA ASN A 209 -15.06 -3.56 3.59
C ASN A 209 -14.28 -3.57 2.27
N TRP A 210 -14.42 -4.63 1.48
CA TRP A 210 -13.65 -4.80 0.24
C TRP A 210 -13.90 -3.71 -0.83
N ARG A 211 -14.99 -2.93 -0.71
CA ARG A 211 -15.31 -1.79 -1.61
C ARG A 211 -14.68 -0.47 -1.17
N SER A 212 -14.29 -0.35 0.10
CA SER A 212 -13.74 0.87 0.71
C SER A 212 -12.30 0.68 1.22
N SER A 213 -11.81 -0.56 1.29
CA SER A 213 -10.52 -0.92 1.86
C SER A 213 -9.94 -2.05 0.99
N PRO A 214 -9.13 -1.71 -0.04
CA PRO A 214 -8.69 -2.66 -1.06
C PRO A 214 -7.73 -3.74 -0.56
N TRP A 215 -7.02 -3.51 0.55
CA TRP A 215 -6.04 -4.45 1.10
C TRP A 215 -6.56 -5.19 2.31
N ILE A 216 -7.17 -4.47 3.25
CA ILE A 216 -7.62 -5.02 4.53
C ILE A 216 -9.09 -5.43 4.46
N GLY A 217 -9.92 -4.74 3.67
CA GLY A 217 -11.38 -4.89 3.70
C GLY A 217 -11.93 -6.27 3.35
N PHE A 218 -11.17 -7.11 2.62
CA PHE A 218 -11.57 -8.49 2.37
C PHE A 218 -11.39 -9.38 3.60
N GLY A 219 -10.20 -9.30 4.23
CA GLY A 219 -9.84 -10.11 5.41
C GLY A 219 -10.33 -9.52 6.74
N GLY A 220 -10.66 -8.23 6.72
CA GLY A 220 -10.89 -7.41 7.90
C GLY A 220 -9.58 -7.08 8.64
N PRO A 221 -9.63 -6.05 9.53
CA PRO A 221 -8.53 -5.68 10.43
C PRO A 221 -7.96 -6.87 11.22
N GLU A 222 -8.83 -7.78 11.64
CA GLU A 222 -8.48 -8.90 12.50
C GLU A 222 -7.47 -9.85 11.84
N LEU A 223 -7.63 -10.15 10.54
CA LEU A 223 -6.71 -11.04 9.83
C LEU A 223 -5.31 -10.43 9.73
N ALA A 224 -5.22 -9.13 9.43
CA ALA A 224 -3.94 -8.43 9.34
C ALA A 224 -3.19 -8.42 10.68
N ASP A 225 -3.91 -8.21 11.79
CA ASP A 225 -3.35 -8.29 13.15
C ASP A 225 -2.87 -9.70 13.48
N MET A 226 -3.71 -10.72 13.23
CA MET A 226 -3.35 -12.11 13.52
C MET A 226 -2.13 -12.56 12.70
N ALA A 227 -2.08 -12.24 11.40
CA ALA A 227 -0.96 -12.58 10.53
C ALA A 227 0.35 -11.95 11.03
N TYR A 228 0.31 -10.66 11.41
CA TYR A 228 1.47 -9.98 11.98
C TYR A 228 1.93 -10.60 13.29
N ARG A 229 1.01 -10.86 14.23
CA ARG A 229 1.35 -11.42 15.56
C ARG A 229 1.90 -12.83 15.47
N VAL A 230 1.32 -13.69 14.62
CA VAL A 230 1.86 -15.04 14.37
C VAL A 230 3.28 -14.93 13.84
N SER A 231 3.50 -14.09 12.83
CA SER A 231 4.84 -13.85 12.30
C SER A 231 5.82 -13.39 13.38
N TRP A 232 5.41 -12.41 14.18
CA TRP A 232 6.25 -11.83 15.23
C TRP A 232 6.70 -12.90 16.23
N LEU A 233 5.79 -13.79 16.62
CA LEU A 233 6.08 -14.90 17.52
C LEU A 233 6.99 -15.93 16.85
N THR A 234 6.81 -16.27 15.57
CA THR A 234 7.69 -17.23 14.87
C THR A 234 9.13 -16.76 14.73
N HIS A 235 9.37 -15.44 14.80
CA HIS A 235 10.70 -14.86 14.73
C HIS A 235 11.39 -14.73 16.10
N LYS A 236 10.71 -15.04 17.22
CA LYS A 236 11.37 -15.07 18.53
C LYS A 236 12.35 -16.25 18.59
N PRO A 237 13.57 -16.06 19.14
CA PRO A 237 14.53 -17.15 19.32
C PRO A 237 14.06 -18.20 20.33
N TYR A 238 13.14 -17.83 21.23
CA TYR A 238 12.53 -18.69 22.23
C TYR A 238 11.12 -18.18 22.57
N LEU A 239 10.19 -19.10 22.76
CA LEU A 239 8.82 -18.82 23.19
C LEU A 239 8.67 -19.16 24.69
N ASP A 240 8.22 -18.21 25.50
CA ASP A 240 7.86 -18.45 26.89
C ASP A 240 6.42 -19.02 27.03
N ASP A 241 5.97 -19.34 28.24
CA ASP A 241 4.63 -19.90 28.46
C ASP A 241 3.50 -18.97 27.98
N LYS A 242 3.70 -17.65 28.03
CA LYS A 242 2.71 -16.67 27.54
C LYS A 242 2.68 -16.66 26.03
N ASP A 243 3.85 -16.70 25.38
CA ASP A 243 3.94 -16.81 23.93
C ASP A 243 3.24 -18.08 23.43
N HIS A 244 3.44 -19.22 24.10
CA HIS A 244 2.76 -20.48 23.75
C HIS A 244 1.23 -20.39 23.90
N GLN A 245 0.75 -19.67 24.92
CA GLN A 245 -0.69 -19.42 25.09
C GLN A 245 -1.23 -18.53 23.97
N GLU A 246 -0.51 -17.46 23.62
CA GLU A 246 -0.88 -16.55 22.54
C GLU A 246 -0.90 -17.26 21.18
N VAL A 247 0.12 -18.08 20.86
CA VAL A 247 0.14 -18.88 19.63
C VAL A 247 -1.07 -19.81 19.55
N LYS A 248 -1.41 -20.51 20.64
CA LYS A 248 -2.60 -21.39 20.68
C LYS A 248 -3.89 -20.60 20.44
N HIS A 249 -4.01 -19.42 21.04
CA HIS A 249 -5.16 -18.53 20.85
C HIS A 249 -5.26 -18.03 19.41
N LEU A 250 -4.14 -17.59 18.81
CA LEU A 250 -4.08 -17.15 17.42
C LEU A 250 -4.42 -18.28 16.44
N ILE A 251 -3.89 -19.49 16.63
CA ILE A 251 -4.21 -20.66 15.81
C ILE A 251 -5.70 -20.98 15.90
N ALA A 252 -6.29 -20.98 17.10
CA ALA A 252 -7.71 -21.24 17.28
C ALA A 252 -8.57 -20.21 16.53
N ARG A 253 -8.23 -18.92 16.65
CA ARG A 253 -8.93 -17.84 15.94
C ARG A 253 -8.79 -17.95 14.43
N LEU A 254 -7.57 -18.13 13.91
CA LEU A 254 -7.31 -18.33 12.48
C LEU A 254 -8.05 -19.55 11.93
N SER A 255 -8.09 -20.65 12.68
CA SER A 255 -8.79 -21.88 12.26
C SER A 255 -10.30 -21.71 12.18
N SER A 256 -10.88 -20.81 13.00
CA SER A 256 -12.30 -20.46 12.97
C SER A 256 -12.61 -19.21 12.14
N TRP A 257 -11.59 -18.55 11.58
CA TRP A 257 -11.75 -17.27 10.92
C TRP A 257 -12.45 -17.46 9.57
N THR A 258 -13.35 -16.53 9.27
CA THR A 258 -14.05 -16.47 7.99
C THR A 258 -13.98 -15.04 7.46
N ALA A 259 -13.68 -14.89 6.17
CA ALA A 259 -13.64 -13.58 5.54
C ALA A 259 -14.95 -12.80 5.75
N PRO A 260 -14.90 -11.59 6.32
CA PRO A 260 -16.09 -10.73 6.46
C PRO A 260 -16.76 -10.48 5.10
N ALA A 261 -15.99 -10.37 4.03
CA ALA A 261 -16.50 -10.24 2.66
C ALA A 261 -17.33 -11.45 2.18
N CYS A 262 -17.19 -12.63 2.80
CA CYS A 262 -18.03 -13.80 2.53
C CYS A 262 -19.35 -13.79 3.33
N GLN A 263 -19.49 -12.92 4.32
CA GLN A 263 -20.69 -12.76 5.16
C GLN A 263 -21.60 -11.62 4.70
N GLU A 264 -21.12 -10.73 3.81
CA GLU A 264 -21.98 -9.79 3.09
C GLU A 264 -22.90 -10.58 2.16
N GLU A 265 -24.07 -10.98 2.65
CA GLU A 265 -25.08 -11.69 1.87
C GLU A 265 -25.40 -10.94 0.57
N SER A 266 -25.48 -11.71 -0.51
CA SER A 266 -25.83 -11.27 -1.87
C SER A 266 -27.26 -10.71 -1.93
N VAL A 267 -27.48 -9.48 -1.46
CA VAL A 267 -28.77 -8.78 -1.64
C VAL A 267 -28.93 -8.27 -3.08
N SER A 268 -27.84 -8.16 -3.83
CA SER A 268 -27.86 -7.82 -5.26
C SER A 268 -27.71 -9.07 -6.12
N SER A 269 -28.71 -9.35 -6.95
CA SER A 269 -28.83 -10.57 -7.77
C SER A 269 -27.89 -10.65 -8.97
N HIS A 270 -27.00 -9.68 -9.20
CA HIS A 270 -25.97 -9.79 -10.23
C HIS A 270 -24.72 -8.98 -9.83
N LEU A 271 -23.55 -9.63 -9.86
CA LEU A 271 -22.19 -9.07 -10.10
C LEU A 271 -21.31 -8.50 -8.96
N ASP A 272 -21.66 -8.55 -7.69
CA ASP A 272 -20.79 -7.99 -6.63
C ASP A 272 -20.02 -9.06 -5.83
N LEU A 273 -19.33 -9.98 -6.51
CA LEU A 273 -18.39 -10.86 -5.84
C LEU A 273 -17.03 -10.18 -5.68
N PRO A 274 -16.32 -10.34 -4.54
CA PRO A 274 -14.97 -9.83 -4.39
C PRO A 274 -14.05 -10.42 -5.47
N PRO A 275 -13.11 -9.62 -6.04
CA PRO A 275 -12.24 -10.09 -7.10
C PRO A 275 -11.56 -11.40 -6.77
N LYS A 276 -11.46 -12.30 -7.78
CA LYS A 276 -10.85 -13.63 -7.68
C LYS A 276 -9.46 -13.63 -7.02
N ARG A 277 -8.72 -12.52 -7.09
CA ARG A 277 -7.39 -12.35 -6.51
C ARG A 277 -7.39 -12.03 -5.01
N LEU A 278 -8.39 -11.31 -4.49
CA LEU A 278 -8.58 -11.14 -3.04
C LEU A 278 -8.92 -12.48 -2.37
N ALA A 279 -9.74 -13.30 -3.03
CA ALA A 279 -10.01 -14.66 -2.60
C ALA A 279 -8.78 -15.58 -2.66
N LEU A 280 -7.80 -15.31 -3.54
CA LEU A 280 -6.53 -16.04 -3.59
C LEU A 280 -5.56 -15.57 -2.51
N LEU A 281 -5.46 -14.26 -2.25
CA LEU A 281 -4.65 -13.69 -1.18
C LEU A 281 -5.15 -14.19 0.18
N ALA A 282 -6.45 -14.15 0.43
CA ALA A 282 -7.05 -14.68 1.65
C ALA A 282 -6.94 -16.20 1.83
N ARG A 283 -6.67 -16.95 0.76
CA ARG A 283 -6.38 -18.39 0.82
C ARG A 283 -4.89 -18.71 0.97
N ALA A 284 -4.02 -17.71 0.75
CA ALA A 284 -2.58 -17.83 0.94
C ALA A 284 -2.17 -17.53 2.40
N TYR A 285 -2.99 -16.76 3.13
CA TYR A 285 -2.97 -16.71 4.60
C TYR A 285 -3.68 -17.93 5.19
#